data_AF-K0AX01-F1
#
_entry.id   AF-K0AX01-F1
#
_cell.length_a   1.000
_cell.length_b   1.000
_cell.length_c   1.000
_cell.angle_alpha   90.00
_cell.angle_beta   90.00
_cell.angle_gamma   90.00
#
_symmetry.space_group_name_H-M   'P 1'
#
loop_
_entity.id
_entity.type
_entity.pdbx_description
1 polymer ?
#
loop_
_entity_poly.entity_id
_entity_poly.type
_entity_poly.pdbx_seq_one_letter_code
_entity_poly.pdbx_strand_id
1 'polypeptide(L)'
;MYIKINHFYEQIKSGGPIDSKYKEEILEDLKPLIISSIKKYYNNYQMYDDLIQEGYEVILTILQEKKLESGKHFLGYIKNALRFHYLDKHKIKESSISINHNISDGENLELVDMLEDPNLTQDNIIVKKEEQRELWNSLLELTERQRDIVILFYVEEKSINYIAKKLGISYRTVVNTKTTALKKLFTLNER
;
A
#
# COMPACT_ATOMS: atom_id res chain seq x y z
N MET A 1 -18.90 -20.99 -30.22
CA MET A 1 -18.34 -20.35 -29.02
C MET A 1 -17.21 -21.17 -28.39
N TYR A 2 -17.48 -22.36 -27.82
CA TYR A 2 -16.45 -23.21 -27.17
C TYR A 2 -15.24 -23.56 -28.05
N ILE A 3 -15.47 -23.91 -29.32
CA ILE A 3 -14.39 -24.27 -30.27
C ILE A 3 -13.48 -23.06 -30.55
N LYS A 4 -14.07 -21.86 -30.64
CA LYS A 4 -13.36 -20.58 -30.91
C LYS A 4 -12.49 -20.17 -29.70
N ILE A 5 -13.06 -20.23 -28.50
CA ILE A 5 -12.34 -19.92 -27.24
C ILE A 5 -11.16 -20.87 -27.04
N ASN A 6 -11.36 -22.17 -27.26
CA ASN A 6 -10.29 -23.16 -27.13
C ASN A 6 -9.20 -22.93 -28.18
N HIS A 7 -9.57 -22.60 -29.42
CA HIS A 7 -8.61 -22.26 -30.46
C HIS A 7 -7.75 -21.05 -30.08
N PHE A 8 -8.35 -19.98 -29.57
CA PHE A 8 -7.61 -18.79 -29.10
C PHE A 8 -6.69 -19.10 -27.93
N TYR A 9 -7.13 -19.92 -26.98
CA TYR A 9 -6.29 -20.36 -25.88
C TYR A 9 -5.01 -21.08 -26.36
N GLU A 10 -5.14 -22.02 -27.31
CA GLU A 10 -3.98 -22.75 -27.84
C GLU A 10 -3.01 -21.84 -28.62
N GLN A 11 -3.52 -20.80 -29.31
CA GLN A 11 -2.67 -19.79 -29.97
C GLN A 11 -1.92 -18.91 -28.96
N ILE A 12 -2.56 -18.49 -27.88
CA ILE A 12 -1.90 -17.71 -26.81
C ILE A 12 -0.83 -18.57 -26.09
N LYS A 13 -1.07 -19.88 -25.97
CA LYS A 13 -0.12 -20.82 -25.36
C LYS A 13 1.14 -21.00 -26.21
N SER A 14 1.02 -20.96 -27.53
CA SER A 14 2.12 -21.17 -28.49
C SER A 14 3.06 -19.94 -28.64
N GLY A 15 2.68 -18.75 -28.15
CA GLY A 15 3.57 -17.61 -27.91
C GLY A 15 3.95 -16.80 -29.17
N GLY A 16 2.99 -16.51 -30.04
CA GLY A 16 3.22 -15.80 -31.29
C GLY A 16 3.08 -14.27 -31.20
N PRO A 17 3.55 -13.49 -32.20
CA PRO A 17 3.38 -12.03 -32.24
C PRO A 17 1.92 -11.55 -32.34
N ILE A 18 0.97 -12.47 -32.53
CA ILE A 18 -0.48 -12.22 -32.64
C ILE A 18 -1.17 -12.31 -31.26
N ASP A 19 -0.42 -12.60 -30.18
CA ASP A 19 -0.93 -12.82 -28.82
C ASP A 19 -1.81 -11.70 -28.27
N SER A 20 -1.51 -10.43 -28.59
CA SER A 20 -2.30 -9.29 -28.09
C SER A 20 -3.72 -9.27 -28.66
N LYS A 21 -3.88 -9.62 -29.94
CA LYS A 21 -5.19 -9.62 -30.61
C LYS A 21 -6.07 -10.77 -30.13
N TYR A 22 -5.49 -11.96 -29.95
CA TYR A 22 -6.22 -13.11 -29.42
C TYR A 22 -6.64 -12.92 -27.96
N LYS A 23 -5.82 -12.22 -27.16
CA LYS A 23 -6.18 -11.83 -25.79
C LYS A 23 -7.37 -10.87 -25.76
N GLU A 24 -7.40 -9.89 -26.65
CA GLU A 24 -8.53 -8.96 -26.72
C GLU A 24 -9.83 -9.70 -27.13
N GLU A 25 -9.79 -10.49 -28.20
CA GLU A 25 -10.96 -11.24 -28.68
C GLU A 25 -11.47 -12.28 -27.67
N ILE A 26 -10.58 -12.96 -26.93
CA ILE A 26 -11.02 -13.93 -25.91
C ILE A 26 -11.65 -13.23 -24.70
N LEU A 27 -11.17 -12.04 -24.32
CA LEU A 27 -11.74 -11.26 -23.21
C LEU A 27 -13.12 -10.71 -23.59
N GLU A 28 -13.30 -10.23 -24.83
CA GLU A 28 -14.61 -9.82 -25.33
C GLU A 28 -15.62 -10.97 -25.32
N ASP A 29 -15.23 -12.14 -25.84
CA ASP A 29 -16.08 -13.34 -25.85
C ASP A 29 -16.44 -13.83 -24.43
N LEU A 30 -15.59 -13.54 -23.44
CA LEU A 30 -15.79 -13.93 -22.03
C LEU A 30 -16.47 -12.86 -21.17
N LYS A 31 -16.60 -11.62 -21.66
CA LYS A 31 -17.30 -10.53 -20.95
C LYS A 31 -18.71 -10.93 -20.46
N PRO A 32 -19.55 -11.62 -21.25
CA PRO A 32 -20.86 -12.07 -20.77
C PRO A 32 -20.76 -13.03 -19.56
N LEU A 33 -19.72 -13.86 -19.50
CA LEU A 33 -19.48 -14.77 -18.38
C LEU A 33 -19.09 -14.00 -17.11
N ILE A 34 -18.23 -13.00 -17.25
CA ILE A 34 -17.86 -12.07 -16.17
C ILE A 34 -19.12 -11.41 -15.61
N ILE A 35 -19.92 -10.77 -16.46
CA ILE A 35 -21.17 -10.10 -16.07
C ILE A 35 -22.12 -11.07 -15.36
N SER A 36 -22.31 -12.27 -15.91
CA SER A 36 -23.17 -13.28 -15.27
C SER A 36 -22.66 -13.75 -13.91
N SER A 37 -21.33 -13.76 -13.70
CA SER A 37 -20.70 -14.14 -12.45
C SER A 37 -20.84 -13.03 -11.40
N ILE A 38 -20.63 -11.77 -11.80
CA ILE A 38 -20.88 -10.60 -10.94
C ILE A 38 -22.32 -10.61 -10.44
N LYS A 39 -23.29 -10.72 -11.36
CA LYS A 39 -24.74 -10.76 -11.02
C LYS A 39 -25.08 -11.86 -10.03
N LYS A 40 -24.39 -13.00 -10.12
CA LYS A 40 -24.70 -14.19 -9.32
C LYS A 40 -24.04 -14.17 -7.94
N TYR A 41 -22.83 -13.64 -7.83
CA TYR A 41 -22.00 -13.85 -6.64
C TYR A 41 -21.73 -12.60 -5.80
N TYR A 42 -21.76 -11.39 -6.37
CA TYR A 42 -21.49 -10.15 -5.62
C TYR A 42 -22.52 -9.04 -5.85
N ASN A 43 -22.94 -8.83 -7.11
CA ASN A 43 -24.04 -7.96 -7.53
C ASN A 43 -24.06 -6.53 -6.95
N ASN A 44 -22.89 -5.88 -6.84
CA ASN A 44 -22.81 -4.46 -6.48
C ASN A 44 -22.83 -3.59 -7.74
N TYR A 45 -23.96 -2.92 -8.00
CA TYR A 45 -24.15 -2.08 -9.20
C TYR A 45 -23.19 -0.89 -9.27
N GLN A 46 -22.84 -0.29 -8.14
CA GLN A 46 -22.00 0.91 -8.09
C GLN A 46 -20.56 0.65 -8.55
N MET A 47 -20.10 -0.60 -8.46
CA MET A 47 -18.74 -1.01 -8.79
C MET A 47 -18.67 -1.82 -10.09
N TYR A 48 -19.68 -1.77 -10.95
CA TYR A 48 -19.78 -2.71 -12.08
C TYR A 48 -18.59 -2.65 -13.04
N ASP A 49 -18.12 -1.45 -13.35
CA ASP A 49 -16.99 -1.27 -14.26
C ASP A 49 -15.71 -1.84 -13.62
N ASP A 50 -15.46 -1.56 -12.34
CA ASP A 50 -14.33 -2.10 -11.59
C ASP A 50 -14.40 -3.63 -11.51
N LEU A 51 -15.57 -4.18 -11.20
CA LEU A 51 -15.79 -5.63 -11.10
C LEU A 51 -15.57 -6.33 -12.45
N ILE A 52 -15.89 -5.67 -13.56
CA ILE A 52 -15.60 -6.19 -14.91
C ILE A 52 -14.09 -6.20 -15.15
N GLN A 53 -13.39 -5.12 -14.79
CA GLN A 53 -11.92 -5.04 -14.94
C GLN A 53 -11.22 -6.12 -14.13
N GLU A 54 -11.60 -6.31 -12.87
CA GLU A 54 -11.06 -7.39 -12.05
C GLU A 54 -11.33 -8.78 -12.67
N GLY A 55 -12.51 -8.97 -13.28
CA GLY A 55 -12.82 -10.19 -14.01
C GLY A 55 -11.86 -10.44 -15.18
N TYR A 56 -11.46 -9.39 -15.90
CA TYR A 56 -10.44 -9.49 -16.94
C TYR A 56 -9.06 -9.81 -16.38
N GLU A 57 -8.66 -9.19 -15.26
CA GLU A 57 -7.39 -9.48 -14.59
C GLU A 57 -7.28 -10.95 -14.16
N VAL A 58 -8.35 -11.51 -13.59
CA VAL A 58 -8.42 -12.93 -13.23
C VAL A 58 -8.16 -13.81 -14.46
N ILE A 59 -8.83 -13.53 -15.58
CA ILE A 59 -8.67 -14.30 -16.82
C ILE A 59 -7.25 -14.16 -17.38
N LEU A 60 -6.70 -12.95 -17.41
CA LEU A 60 -5.35 -12.67 -17.89
C LEU A 60 -4.29 -13.38 -17.05
N THR A 61 -4.46 -13.40 -15.72
CA THR A 61 -3.58 -14.12 -14.80
C THR A 61 -3.57 -15.62 -15.14
N ILE A 62 -4.74 -16.22 -15.31
CA ILE A 62 -4.89 -17.63 -15.69
C ILE A 62 -4.22 -17.93 -17.05
N LEU A 63 -4.35 -17.02 -18.02
CA LEU A 63 -3.71 -17.14 -19.33
C LEU A 63 -2.17 -17.10 -19.23
N GLN A 64 -1.62 -16.29 -18.32
CA GLN A 64 -0.18 -16.18 -18.09
C GLN A 64 0.41 -17.40 -17.36
N GLU A 65 -0.31 -17.95 -16.38
CA GLU A 65 0.20 -19.03 -15.53
C GLU A 65 0.40 -20.37 -16.27
N LYS A 66 -0.13 -20.53 -17.50
CA LYS A 66 -0.01 -21.74 -18.35
C LYS A 66 -0.31 -23.08 -17.63
N LYS A 67 -1.04 -23.06 -16.51
CA LYS A 67 -1.35 -24.25 -15.67
C LYS A 67 -2.25 -25.29 -16.36
N LEU A 68 -2.95 -24.90 -17.43
CA LEU A 68 -3.85 -25.79 -18.16
C LEU A 68 -3.11 -26.47 -19.32
N GLU A 69 -3.07 -27.80 -19.27
CA GLU A 69 -2.48 -28.62 -20.33
C GLU A 69 -3.31 -28.57 -21.63
N SER A 70 -4.62 -28.37 -21.53
CA SER A 70 -5.55 -28.33 -22.66
C SER A 70 -6.64 -27.26 -22.50
N GLY A 71 -6.99 -26.60 -23.61
CA GLY A 71 -8.14 -25.69 -23.69
C GLY A 71 -9.50 -26.33 -23.36
N LYS A 72 -9.65 -27.66 -23.38
CA LYS A 72 -10.94 -28.34 -23.13
C LYS A 72 -11.56 -28.02 -21.77
N HIS A 73 -10.73 -27.72 -20.77
CA HIS A 73 -11.17 -27.37 -19.40
C HIS A 73 -11.10 -25.87 -19.10
N PHE A 74 -10.62 -25.06 -20.03
CA PHE A 74 -10.34 -23.63 -19.84
C PHE A 74 -11.57 -22.83 -19.39
N LEU A 75 -12.70 -22.98 -20.07
CA LEU A 75 -13.92 -22.24 -19.70
C LEU A 75 -14.46 -22.66 -18.32
N GLY A 76 -14.40 -23.94 -17.99
CA GLY A 76 -14.83 -24.45 -16.68
C GLY A 76 -13.95 -23.92 -15.56
N TYR A 77 -12.64 -23.85 -15.82
CA TYR A 77 -11.66 -23.28 -14.89
C TYR A 77 -11.90 -21.79 -14.65
N ILE A 78 -12.08 -20.99 -15.72
CA ILE A 78 -12.42 -19.57 -15.62
C ILE A 78 -13.71 -19.36 -14.82
N LYS A 79 -14.75 -20.15 -15.10
CA LYS A 79 -16.02 -20.04 -14.38
C LYS A 79 -15.86 -20.26 -12.87
N ASN A 80 -15.03 -21.24 -12.48
CA ASN A 80 -14.74 -21.48 -11.07
C ASN A 80 -13.89 -20.37 -10.45
N ALA A 81 -12.87 -19.88 -11.17
CA ALA A 81 -12.02 -18.79 -10.71
C ALA A 81 -12.83 -17.51 -10.47
N LEU A 82 -13.65 -17.09 -11.44
CA LEU A 82 -14.56 -15.94 -11.29
C LEU A 82 -15.54 -16.13 -10.14
N ARG A 83 -16.09 -17.33 -9.94
CA ARG A 83 -16.96 -17.64 -8.80
C ARG A 83 -16.25 -17.38 -7.46
N PHE A 84 -15.05 -17.91 -7.28
CA PHE A 84 -14.34 -17.75 -6.00
C PHE A 84 -13.90 -16.30 -5.80
N HIS A 85 -13.39 -15.64 -6.84
CA HIS A 85 -13.03 -14.22 -6.81
C HIS A 85 -14.15 -13.33 -6.29
N TYR A 86 -15.36 -13.43 -6.88
CA TYR A 86 -16.48 -12.59 -6.46
C TYR A 86 -17.12 -13.02 -5.13
N LEU A 87 -17.06 -14.30 -4.75
CA LEU A 87 -17.50 -14.73 -3.42
C LEU A 87 -16.59 -14.21 -2.31
N ASP A 88 -15.28 -14.17 -2.55
CA ASP A 88 -14.30 -13.69 -1.57
C ASP A 88 -14.45 -12.19 -1.28
N LYS A 89 -15.04 -11.41 -2.18
CA LYS A 89 -15.37 -10.00 -1.91
C LYS A 89 -16.31 -9.78 -0.73
N HIS A 90 -17.20 -10.72 -0.43
CA HIS A 90 -18.05 -10.62 0.77
C HIS A 90 -17.26 -10.73 2.08
N LYS A 91 -16.02 -11.26 2.04
CA LYS A 91 -15.13 -11.31 3.21
C LYS A 91 -14.53 -9.95 3.52
N ILE A 92 -14.41 -9.09 2.52
CA ILE A 92 -14.03 -7.68 2.68
C ILE A 92 -15.30 -6.95 3.09
N LYS A 93 -15.65 -7.02 4.38
CA LYS A 93 -16.65 -6.11 4.93
C LYS A 93 -16.05 -4.71 4.90
N GLU A 94 -16.41 -3.94 3.88
CA GLU A 94 -16.28 -2.49 3.90
C GLU A 94 -17.31 -1.94 4.89
N SER A 95 -17.05 -2.14 6.19
CA SER A 95 -17.73 -1.39 7.23
C SER A 95 -16.94 -0.11 7.53
N SER A 96 -16.52 0.59 6.48
CA SER A 96 -16.02 1.96 6.61
C SER A 96 -17.20 2.89 6.41
N ILE A 97 -17.51 3.67 7.45
CA ILE A 97 -18.48 4.76 7.35
C ILE A 97 -17.71 5.97 6.81
N SER A 98 -18.32 6.71 5.89
CA SER A 98 -17.75 7.98 5.43
C SER A 98 -17.57 8.92 6.61
N ILE A 99 -16.42 9.59 6.70
CA ILE A 99 -16.18 10.56 7.77
C ILE A 99 -17.10 11.79 7.58
N ASN A 100 -17.57 12.03 6.36
CA ASN A 100 -18.53 13.09 6.05
C ASN A 100 -19.99 12.61 6.17
N HIS A 101 -20.21 11.46 6.83
CA HIS A 101 -21.56 10.98 7.07
C HIS A 101 -22.24 11.89 8.10
N ASN A 102 -23.38 12.48 7.74
CA ASN A 102 -24.20 13.26 8.67
C ASN A 102 -24.81 12.34 9.73
N ILE A 103 -24.63 12.69 11.01
CA ILE A 103 -25.11 11.92 12.16
C ILE A 103 -26.38 12.53 12.76
N SER A 104 -26.69 13.79 12.46
CA SER A 104 -27.84 14.52 13.01
C SER A 104 -28.92 14.80 11.96
N ASP A 105 -30.18 14.55 12.33
CA ASP A 105 -31.36 14.93 11.54
C ASP A 105 -31.71 16.40 11.82
N GLY A 106 -31.04 17.33 11.14
CA GLY A 106 -31.39 18.76 11.17
C GLY A 106 -30.23 19.72 11.44
N GLU A 107 -29.07 19.20 11.86
CA GLU A 107 -27.82 19.94 11.96
C GLU A 107 -26.79 19.32 11.01
N ASN A 108 -25.97 20.15 10.34
CA ASN A 108 -24.84 19.67 9.55
C ASN A 108 -23.71 19.23 10.49
N LEU A 109 -23.91 18.11 11.17
CA LEU A 109 -22.92 17.48 12.04
C LEU A 109 -22.43 16.19 11.37
N GLU A 110 -21.18 16.22 10.93
CA GLU A 110 -20.53 15.11 10.25
C GLU A 110 -19.77 14.23 11.27
N LEU A 111 -19.53 12.97 10.91
CA LEU A 111 -18.78 12.04 11.76
C LEU A 111 -17.38 12.56 12.12
N VAL A 112 -16.75 13.32 11.22
CA VAL A 112 -15.44 13.96 11.44
C VAL A 112 -15.45 14.89 12.64
N ASP A 113 -16.56 15.59 12.89
CA ASP A 113 -16.67 16.59 13.96
C ASP A 113 -16.68 15.94 15.35
N MET A 114 -16.98 14.63 15.42
CA MET A 114 -16.96 13.85 16.66
C MET A 114 -15.62 13.14 16.91
N LEU A 115 -14.69 13.16 15.94
CA LEU A 115 -13.40 12.50 16.08
C LEU A 115 -12.41 13.42 16.82
N GLU A 116 -12.15 13.09 18.09
CA GLU A 116 -11.11 13.76 18.87
C GLU A 116 -9.71 13.20 18.51
N ASP A 117 -8.71 14.08 18.38
CA ASP A 117 -7.30 13.64 18.37
C ASP A 117 -6.82 13.49 19.83
N PRO A 118 -6.64 12.24 20.32
CA PRO A 118 -6.24 12.02 21.71
C PRO A 118 -4.85 12.58 22.04
N ASN A 119 -4.04 12.94 21.03
CA ASN A 119 -2.70 13.48 21.20
C ASN A 119 -2.64 15.02 21.19
N LEU A 120 -3.76 15.72 20.96
CA LEU A 120 -3.80 17.16 20.73
C LEU A 120 -4.43 17.96 21.87
N THR A 121 -4.30 17.48 23.12
CA THR A 121 -4.67 18.27 24.28
C THR A 121 -3.75 19.48 24.44
N GLN A 122 -4.28 20.59 24.98
CA GLN A 122 -3.49 21.80 25.23
C GLN A 122 -2.27 21.54 26.11
N ASP A 123 -2.40 20.64 27.08
CA ASP A 123 -1.31 20.18 27.93
C ASP A 123 -0.23 19.44 27.12
N ASN A 124 -0.62 18.52 26.24
CA ASN A 124 0.32 17.80 25.37
C ASN A 124 1.09 18.75 24.43
N ILE A 125 0.45 19.82 23.96
CA ILE A 125 1.11 20.85 23.13
C ILE A 125 2.18 21.57 23.94
N ILE A 126 1.88 21.93 25.19
CA ILE A 126 2.83 22.61 26.09
C ILE A 126 3.99 21.67 26.44
N VAL A 127 3.69 20.42 26.82
CA VAL A 127 4.71 19.39 27.12
C VAL A 127 5.63 19.19 25.92
N LYS A 128 5.09 19.01 24.70
CA LYS A 128 5.92 18.87 23.49
C LYS A 128 6.80 20.09 23.22
N LYS A 129 6.31 21.31 23.49
CA LYS A 129 7.12 22.53 23.33
C LYS A 129 8.27 22.58 24.34
N GLU A 130 8.01 22.18 25.58
CA GLU A 130 9.03 22.07 26.62
C GLU A 130 10.06 21.00 26.27
N GLU A 131 9.64 19.79 25.91
CA GLU A 131 10.53 18.70 25.47
C GLU A 131 11.41 19.12 24.28
N GLN A 132 10.83 19.82 23.30
CA GLN A 132 11.60 20.36 22.18
C GLN A 132 12.63 21.38 22.64
N ARG A 133 12.26 22.29 23.54
CA ARG A 133 13.17 23.31 24.09
C ARG A 133 14.32 22.67 24.86
N GLU A 134 14.03 21.68 25.70
CA GLU A 134 15.05 20.93 26.46
C GLU A 134 15.99 20.16 25.55
N LEU A 135 15.46 19.50 24.50
CA LEU A 135 16.25 18.82 23.49
C LEU A 135 17.16 19.81 22.75
N TRP A 136 16.64 20.96 22.34
CA TRP A 136 17.42 22.02 21.69
C TRP A 136 18.55 22.52 22.59
N ASN A 137 18.27 22.80 23.86
CA ASN A 137 19.28 23.21 24.84
C ASN A 137 20.37 22.13 25.01
N SER A 138 19.97 20.87 25.13
CA SER A 138 20.89 19.74 25.25
C SER A 138 21.77 19.57 24.00
N LEU A 139 21.22 19.80 22.81
CA LEU A 139 21.99 19.83 21.56
C LEU A 139 22.98 21.00 21.51
N LEU A 140 22.62 22.16 22.09
CA LEU A 140 23.51 23.32 22.18
C LEU A 140 24.73 23.06 23.09
N GLU A 141 24.61 22.17 24.07
CA GLU A 141 25.73 21.76 24.93
C GLU A 141 26.69 20.76 24.27
N LEU A 142 26.27 20.08 23.19
CA LEU A 142 27.16 19.26 22.40
C LEU A 142 28.21 20.13 21.71
N THR A 143 29.41 19.57 21.53
CA THR A 143 30.39 20.20 20.65
C THR A 143 29.85 20.27 19.22
N GLU A 144 30.29 21.25 18.44
CA GLU A 144 29.87 21.43 17.04
C GLU A 144 29.95 20.11 16.26
N ARG A 145 31.07 19.40 16.41
CA ARG A 145 31.29 18.12 15.75
C ARG A 145 30.37 16.99 16.22
N GLN A 146 30.00 16.97 17.50
CA GLN A 146 29.01 16.02 18.02
C GLN A 146 27.63 16.33 17.46
N ARG A 147 27.25 17.61 17.48
CA ARG A 147 25.96 18.10 16.98
C ARG A 147 25.78 17.80 15.50
N ASP A 148 26.78 18.09 14.66
CA ASP A 148 26.75 17.82 13.23
C ASP A 148 26.52 16.33 12.93
N ILE A 149 27.23 15.45 13.64
CA ILE A 149 27.09 14.00 13.44
C ILE A 149 25.70 13.52 13.88
N VAL A 150 25.15 14.05 14.97
CA VAL A 150 23.80 13.71 15.45
C VAL A 150 22.74 14.18 14.46
N ILE A 151 22.82 15.43 13.98
CA ILE A 151 21.87 15.99 13.00
C ILE A 151 21.94 15.21 11.69
N LEU A 152 23.14 14.98 11.15
CA LEU A 152 23.32 14.25 9.90
C LEU A 152 22.78 12.83 9.97
N PHE A 153 22.86 12.17 11.14
CA PHE A 153 22.41 10.79 11.28
C PHE A 153 20.91 10.68 11.59
N TYR A 154 20.39 11.46 12.54
CA TYR A 154 19.01 11.32 13.04
C TYR A 154 18.00 12.23 12.35
N VAL A 155 18.42 13.39 11.84
CA VAL A 155 17.52 14.36 11.18
C VAL A 155 17.60 14.22 9.66
N GLU A 156 18.82 14.12 9.10
CA GLU A 156 19.02 13.97 7.65
C GLU A 156 19.12 12.51 7.17
N GLU A 157 19.01 11.54 8.08
CA GLU A 157 19.05 10.09 7.83
C GLU A 157 20.25 9.61 7.00
N LYS A 158 21.41 10.28 7.14
CA LYS A 158 22.61 9.92 6.38
C LYS A 158 23.32 8.71 6.98
N SER A 159 23.86 7.86 6.09
CA SER A 159 24.68 6.73 6.52
C SER A 159 25.99 7.18 7.17
N ILE A 160 26.51 6.38 8.11
CA ILE A 160 27.79 6.65 8.80
C ILE A 160 28.95 6.79 7.79
N ASN A 161 28.93 6.00 6.72
CA ASN A 161 29.90 6.09 5.63
C ASN A 161 29.86 7.43 4.91
N TYR A 162 28.66 7.96 4.66
CA TYR A 162 28.49 9.28 4.05
C TYR A 162 29.00 10.38 4.99
N ILE A 163 28.65 10.32 6.28
CA ILE A 163 29.07 11.30 7.29
C ILE A 163 30.60 11.31 7.44
N ALA A 164 31.23 10.13 7.45
CA ALA A 164 32.68 9.98 7.52
C ALA A 164 33.37 10.69 6.35
N LYS A 165 32.87 10.48 5.12
CA LYS A 165 33.37 11.17 3.92
C LYS A 165 33.12 12.67 3.96
N LYS A 166 31.91 13.12 4.30
CA LYS A 166 31.52 14.54 4.35
C LYS A 166 32.37 15.32 5.34
N LEU A 167 32.66 14.74 6.51
CA LEU A 167 33.42 15.39 7.59
C LEU A 167 34.93 15.10 7.56
N GLY A 168 35.41 14.34 6.56
CA GLY A 168 36.82 13.99 6.41
C GLY A 168 37.40 13.19 7.60
N ILE A 169 36.61 12.31 8.22
CA ILE A 169 37.02 11.50 9.38
C ILE A 169 36.82 10.01 9.18
N SER A 170 37.50 9.22 10.00
CA SER A 170 37.34 7.77 9.97
C SER A 170 35.92 7.35 10.37
N TYR A 171 35.46 6.25 9.77
CA TYR A 171 34.19 5.61 10.14
C TYR A 171 34.06 5.41 11.65
N ARG A 172 35.13 4.92 12.29
CA ARG A 172 35.15 4.63 13.73
C ARG A 172 35.06 5.89 14.57
N THR A 173 35.62 7.01 14.10
CA THR A 173 35.46 8.31 14.74
C THR A 173 34.00 8.75 14.73
N VAL A 174 33.29 8.64 13.60
CA VAL A 174 31.86 8.98 13.53
C VAL A 174 31.03 8.14 14.50
N VAL A 175 31.27 6.82 14.56
CA VAL A 175 30.59 5.91 15.50
C VAL A 175 30.85 6.32 16.95
N ASN A 176 32.11 6.57 17.31
CA ASN A 176 32.48 6.95 18.68
C ASN A 176 31.89 8.32 19.06
N THR A 177 32.00 9.31 18.17
CA THR A 177 31.47 10.65 18.44
C THR A 177 29.94 10.62 18.56
N LYS A 178 29.23 9.84 17.73
CA LYS A 178 27.78 9.64 17.86
C LYS A 178 27.41 9.01 19.21
N THR A 179 28.10 7.94 19.60
CA THR A 179 27.81 7.24 20.86
C THR A 179 28.11 8.11 22.08
N THR A 180 29.22 8.86 22.08
CA THR A 180 29.53 9.82 23.15
C THR A 180 28.54 10.99 23.18
N ALA A 181 28.11 11.51 22.02
CA ALA A 181 27.10 12.56 21.94
C ALA A 181 25.77 12.10 22.55
N LEU A 182 25.31 10.89 22.20
CA LEU A 182 24.08 10.31 22.77
C LEU A 182 24.17 10.10 24.28
N LYS A 183 25.31 9.60 24.78
CA LYS A 183 25.53 9.48 26.23
C LYS A 183 25.44 10.84 26.92
N LYS A 184 26.02 11.88 26.32
CA LYS A 184 25.97 13.24 26.87
C LYS A 184 24.53 13.78 26.89
N LEU A 185 23.79 13.62 25.79
CA LEU A 185 22.37 13.99 25.73
C LEU A 185 21.55 13.25 26.80
N PHE A 186 21.78 11.95 27.00
CA PHE A 186 21.09 11.17 28.02
C PHE A 186 21.37 11.71 29.43
N THR A 187 22.63 12.02 29.76
CA THR A 187 22.98 12.57 31.08
C THR A 187 22.49 13.99 31.32
N LEU A 188 22.20 14.76 30.26
CA LEU A 188 21.68 16.12 30.37
C LEU A 188 20.16 16.14 30.56
N ASN A 189 19.46 15.15 30.01
CA ASN A 189 18.01 15.02 30.13
C ASN A 189 17.55 14.44 31.48
N GLU A 190 18.47 13.90 32.29
CA GLU A 190 18.21 13.39 33.65
C GLU A 190 18.47 14.43 34.77
N ARG A 191 18.82 15.67 34.41
CA ARG A 191 19.10 16.77 35.35
C ARG A 191 17.91 17.70 35.50
#